data_AF-A0A962MSX3-F1
#
_entry.id   AF-A0A962MSX3-F1
#
_cell.length_a   1.000
_cell.length_b   1.000
_cell.length_c   1.000
_cell.angle_alpha   90.00
_cell.angle_beta   90.00
_cell.angle_gamma   90.00
#
_symmetry.space_group_name_H-M   'P 1'
#
loop_
_entity.id
_entity.type
_entity.pdbx_description
1 polymer ?
#
loop_
_entity_poly.entity_id
_entity_poly.type
_entity_poly.pdbx_seq_one_letter_code
_entity_poly.pdbx_strand_id
1 'polypeptide(L)'
;MRPLSHRLIAVLLLCATGFARADGMLMMRIPMRAEIVFAYAKSSIEEHGYSVAHIQLCDGGMTDFGYKTDFYRVLFFGKLAEVRRISEKYPELVSYVPLKLAVIAEKDDTLLTVLNPEVLAPYFADAEVQIQLSRWHSDLESILDDVRRSIGKRIAHAD
;
A
#
# COMPACT_ATOMS: atom_id res chain seq x y z
N MET A 1 -52.06 -13.73 -17.48
CA MET A 1 -50.91 -14.26 -16.71
C MET A 1 -49.79 -13.22 -16.81
N ARG A 2 -49.50 -12.50 -15.72
CA ARG A 2 -48.60 -11.32 -15.74
C ARG A 2 -47.13 -11.74 -15.61
N PRO A 3 -46.19 -11.04 -16.28
CA PRO A 3 -44.75 -11.33 -16.28
C PRO A 3 -44.08 -10.83 -14.99
N LEU A 4 -44.49 -11.37 -13.84
CA LEU A 4 -43.97 -10.96 -12.52
C LEU A 4 -42.63 -11.62 -12.19
N SER A 5 -42.22 -12.65 -12.94
CA SER A 5 -41.01 -13.45 -12.67
C SER A 5 -39.71 -12.75 -13.04
N HIS A 6 -39.69 -11.96 -14.12
CA HIS A 6 -38.43 -11.44 -14.67
C HIS A 6 -37.90 -10.25 -13.85
N ARG A 7 -38.79 -9.43 -13.29
CA ARG A 7 -38.41 -8.32 -12.41
C ARG A 7 -37.85 -8.81 -11.07
N LEU A 8 -38.39 -9.91 -10.54
CA LEU A 8 -37.91 -10.51 -9.29
C LEU A 8 -36.53 -11.16 -9.48
N ILE A 9 -36.31 -11.84 -10.61
CA ILE A 9 -35.02 -12.42 -10.99
C ILE A 9 -33.97 -11.32 -11.18
N ALA A 10 -34.32 -10.21 -11.82
CA ALA A 10 -33.41 -9.07 -11.98
C ALA A 10 -32.99 -8.45 -10.64
N VAL A 11 -33.93 -8.30 -9.70
CA VAL A 11 -33.64 -7.78 -8.35
C VAL A 11 -32.75 -8.76 -7.55
N LEU A 12 -32.99 -10.07 -7.65
CA LEU A 12 -32.14 -11.09 -7.01
C LEU A 12 -30.72 -11.13 -7.58
N LEU A 13 -30.55 -10.91 -8.89
CA LEU A 13 -29.23 -10.84 -9.53
C LEU A 13 -28.46 -9.57 -9.13
N LEU A 14 -29.16 -8.45 -8.90
CA LEU A 14 -28.57 -7.20 -8.40
C LEU A 14 -28.13 -7.29 -6.93
N CYS A 15 -28.79 -8.12 -6.12
CA CYS A 15 -28.35 -8.40 -4.74
C CYS A 15 -27.24 -9.45 -4.65
N ALA A 16 -26.99 -10.19 -5.73
CA ALA A 16 -25.95 -11.24 -5.81
C ALA A 16 -24.57 -10.70 -6.25
N THR A 17 -24.42 -9.39 -6.48
CA THR A 17 -23.10 -8.78 -6.61
C THR A 17 -22.43 -8.83 -5.24
N GLY A 18 -21.72 -9.92 -4.97
CA GLY A 18 -20.87 -10.04 -3.78
C GLY A 18 -19.93 -8.85 -3.69
N PHE A 19 -19.64 -8.44 -2.45
CA PHE A 19 -18.56 -7.50 -2.18
C PHE A 19 -17.25 -8.13 -2.66
N ALA A 20 -16.85 -7.82 -3.90
CA ALA A 20 -15.52 -8.12 -4.38
C ALA A 20 -14.57 -7.17 -3.66
N ARG A 21 -14.03 -7.61 -2.52
CA ARG A 21 -13.05 -6.87 -1.74
C ARG A 21 -11.68 -7.08 -2.37
N ALA A 22 -11.35 -6.26 -3.35
CA ALA A 22 -10.04 -6.24 -3.99
C ALA A 22 -9.01 -5.53 -3.10
N ASP A 23 -8.76 -6.06 -1.90
CA ASP A 23 -7.89 -5.44 -0.87
C ASP A 23 -6.45 -5.97 -0.92
N GLY A 24 -5.97 -6.28 -2.13
CA GLY A 24 -4.59 -6.73 -2.36
C GLY A 24 -3.54 -5.71 -1.89
N MET A 25 -3.89 -4.43 -1.99
CA MET A 25 -3.00 -3.30 -1.79
C MET A 25 -3.67 -2.26 -0.91
N LEU A 26 -2.88 -1.58 -0.07
CA LEU A 26 -3.27 -0.31 0.54
C LEU A 26 -2.82 0.80 -0.42
N MET A 27 -3.73 1.72 -0.74
CA MET A 27 -3.49 2.78 -1.71
C MET A 27 -3.97 4.12 -1.16
N MET A 28 -3.20 5.18 -1.41
CA MET A 28 -3.55 6.54 -1.01
C MET A 28 -3.15 7.53 -2.10
N ARG A 29 -4.09 8.40 -2.46
CA ARG A 29 -3.85 9.52 -3.38
C ARG A 29 -3.71 10.82 -2.60
N ILE A 30 -2.70 11.61 -2.95
CA ILE A 30 -2.37 12.86 -2.27
C ILE A 30 -2.20 13.96 -3.32
N PRO A 31 -2.93 15.08 -3.23
CA PRO A 31 -2.83 16.19 -4.17
C PRO A 31 -1.59 17.06 -3.88
N MET A 32 -0.42 16.49 -4.14
CA MET A 32 0.89 17.08 -3.86
C MET A 32 1.93 16.44 -4.77
N ARG A 33 2.99 17.19 -5.11
CA ARG A 33 4.11 16.68 -5.94
C ARG A 33 4.83 15.52 -5.27
N ALA A 34 5.22 14.53 -6.09
CA ALA A 34 5.76 13.26 -5.62
C ALA A 34 7.05 13.38 -4.81
N GLU A 35 7.92 14.36 -5.09
CA GLU A 35 9.14 14.58 -4.31
C GLU A 35 8.83 14.98 -2.87
N ILE A 36 7.79 15.79 -2.68
CA ILE A 36 7.35 16.24 -1.36
C ILE A 36 6.72 15.06 -0.62
N VAL A 37 5.80 14.33 -1.28
CA VAL A 37 5.16 13.17 -0.69
C VAL A 37 6.19 12.09 -0.33
N PHE A 38 7.18 11.85 -1.20
CA PHE A 38 8.27 10.92 -0.96
C PHE A 38 9.07 11.27 0.30
N ALA A 39 9.38 12.56 0.49
CA ALA A 39 10.10 13.01 1.69
C ALA A 39 9.30 12.77 2.98
N TYR A 40 8.00 13.07 2.97
CA TYR A 40 7.12 12.78 4.12
C TYR A 40 6.94 11.29 4.33
N ALA A 41 6.78 10.49 3.28
CA ALA A 41 6.67 9.04 3.38
C ALA A 41 7.93 8.43 4.01
N LYS A 42 9.12 8.88 3.59
CA LYS A 42 10.38 8.46 4.22
C LYS A 42 10.45 8.85 5.70
N SER A 43 10.11 10.10 6.04
CA SER A 43 10.12 10.58 7.44
C SER A 43 9.16 9.78 8.30
N SER A 44 7.92 9.60 7.84
CA SER A 44 6.89 8.86 8.57
C SER A 44 7.29 7.40 8.80
N ILE A 45 7.86 6.72 7.79
CA ILE A 45 8.43 5.37 7.96
C ILE A 45 9.47 5.35 9.09
N GLU A 46 10.41 6.30 9.09
CA GLU A 46 11.48 6.38 10.09
C GLU A 46 10.95 6.70 11.49
N GLU A 47 9.96 7.59 11.61
CA GLU A 47 9.30 7.97 12.85
C GLU A 47 8.50 6.80 13.47
N HIS A 48 7.99 5.89 12.64
CA HIS A 48 7.36 4.64 13.08
C HIS A 48 8.36 3.52 13.47
N GLY A 49 9.66 3.86 13.52
CA GLY A 49 10.73 2.98 13.96
C GLY A 49 11.20 1.98 12.90
N TYR A 50 10.83 2.18 11.63
CA TYR A 50 11.34 1.41 10.52
C TYR A 50 12.62 2.07 9.96
N SER A 51 13.49 1.28 9.34
CA SER A 51 14.63 1.80 8.60
C SER A 51 14.39 1.62 7.11
N VAL A 52 14.64 2.68 6.33
CA VAL A 52 14.68 2.58 4.87
C VAL A 52 16.00 1.93 4.46
N ALA A 53 15.93 0.70 3.97
CA ALA A 53 17.07 -0.10 3.56
C ALA A 53 17.55 0.26 2.15
N HIS A 54 16.62 0.60 1.25
CA HIS A 54 16.94 0.92 -0.13
C HIS A 54 15.85 1.80 -0.77
N ILE A 55 16.25 2.61 -1.75
CA ILE A 55 15.33 3.37 -2.60
C ILE A 55 15.63 2.96 -4.03
N GLN A 56 14.66 2.37 -4.71
CA GLN A 56 14.76 2.04 -6.12
C GLN A 56 14.17 3.16 -6.97
N LEU A 57 14.90 3.57 -8.00
CA LEU A 57 14.43 4.48 -9.05
C LEU A 57 13.84 3.63 -10.18
N CYS A 58 12.58 3.84 -10.49
CA CYS A 58 11.83 3.07 -11.49
C CYS A 58 11.51 3.88 -12.76
N ASP A 59 11.78 5.18 -12.74
CA ASP A 59 11.55 6.14 -13.82
C ASP A 59 12.33 5.84 -15.11
N GLY A 60 13.61 5.45 -15.00
CA GLY A 60 14.42 5.05 -16.16
C GLY A 60 13.82 3.85 -16.89
N GLY A 61 13.52 2.77 -16.14
CA GLY A 61 12.85 1.59 -16.70
C GLY A 61 11.46 1.90 -17.25
N MET A 62 10.67 2.68 -16.50
CA MET A 62 9.59 3.58 -16.95
C MET A 62 9.65 3.93 -18.44
N THR A 63 10.67 4.74 -18.71
CA THR A 63 10.92 5.37 -19.99
C THR A 63 11.28 4.33 -21.06
N ASP A 64 12.10 3.34 -20.73
CA ASP A 64 12.49 2.26 -21.65
C ASP A 64 11.28 1.43 -22.14
N PHE A 65 10.24 1.30 -21.31
CA PHE A 65 8.97 0.66 -21.68
C PHE A 65 7.96 1.59 -22.36
N GLY A 66 8.32 2.86 -22.62
CA GLY A 66 7.48 3.83 -23.32
C GLY A 66 6.49 4.59 -22.43
N TYR A 67 6.60 4.48 -21.10
CA TYR A 67 5.78 5.26 -20.19
C TYR A 67 6.36 6.66 -19.99
N LYS A 68 5.48 7.67 -19.99
CA LYS A 68 5.83 9.02 -19.54
C LYS A 68 5.57 9.11 -18.03
N THR A 69 6.63 9.06 -17.24
CA THR A 69 6.57 9.24 -15.79
C THR A 69 7.61 10.26 -15.37
N ASP A 70 7.19 11.24 -14.57
CA ASP A 70 8.11 12.25 -14.03
C ASP A 70 8.75 11.75 -12.72
N PHE A 71 8.07 10.85 -12.00
CA PHE A 71 8.56 10.29 -10.74
C PHE A 71 7.96 8.91 -10.45
N TYR A 72 8.81 7.89 -10.31
CA TYR A 72 8.42 6.60 -9.74
C TYR A 72 9.58 6.05 -8.91
N ARG A 73 9.38 5.95 -7.60
CA ARG A 73 10.34 5.34 -6.66
C ARG A 73 9.68 4.31 -5.77
N VAL A 74 10.46 3.32 -5.33
CA VAL A 74 10.03 2.33 -4.32
C VAL A 74 10.93 2.43 -3.11
N LEU A 75 10.33 2.66 -1.94
CA LEU A 75 10.97 2.62 -0.63
C LEU A 75 10.94 1.16 -0.13
N PHE A 76 12.12 0.58 0.11
CA PHE A 76 12.28 -0.71 0.77
C PHE A 76 12.61 -0.47 2.24
N PHE A 77 11.76 -0.94 3.16
CA PHE A 77 11.90 -0.63 4.58
C PHE A 77 11.48 -1.77 5.50
N GLY A 78 12.04 -1.77 6.71
CA GLY A 78 11.79 -2.83 7.68
C GLY A 78 12.35 -2.50 9.05
N LYS A 79 11.78 -3.11 10.09
CA LYS A 79 12.42 -3.23 11.40
C LYS A 79 13.40 -4.41 11.33
N LEU A 80 14.70 -4.15 11.40
CA LEU A 80 15.74 -5.15 11.10
C LEU A 80 15.58 -6.47 11.88
N ALA A 81 15.26 -6.38 13.18
CA ALA A 81 15.06 -7.56 14.02
C ALA A 81 13.82 -8.38 13.60
N GLU A 82 12.74 -7.72 13.17
CA GLU A 82 11.54 -8.40 12.69
C GLU A 82 11.78 -9.08 11.34
N VAL A 83 12.43 -8.37 10.41
CA VAL A 83 12.75 -8.90 9.07
C VAL A 83 13.67 -10.12 9.17
N ARG A 84 14.70 -10.08 10.04
CA ARG A 84 15.58 -11.25 10.25
C ARG A 84 14.82 -12.43 10.83
N ARG A 85 14.09 -12.21 11.94
CA ARG A 85 13.31 -13.27 12.61
C ARG A 85 12.30 -13.92 11.67
N ILE A 86 11.56 -13.12 10.91
CA ILE A 86 10.55 -13.65 9.97
C ILE A 86 11.19 -14.38 8.80
N SER A 87 12.27 -13.85 8.21
CA SER A 87 12.98 -14.53 7.13
C SER A 87 13.57 -15.87 7.55
N GLU A 88 14.04 -15.98 8.79
CA GLU A 88 14.57 -17.23 9.36
C GLU A 88 13.46 -18.25 9.65
N LYS A 89 12.35 -17.82 10.25
CA LYS A 89 11.25 -18.72 10.67
C LYS A 89 10.30 -19.09 9.52
N TYR A 90 10.10 -18.18 8.57
CA TYR A 90 9.19 -18.35 7.42
C TYR A 90 9.90 -17.93 6.12
N PRO A 91 10.82 -18.76 5.58
CA PRO A 91 11.57 -18.44 4.36
C PRO A 91 10.70 -18.09 3.14
N GLU A 92 9.48 -18.59 3.08
CA GLU A 92 8.47 -18.25 2.07
C GLU A 92 8.08 -16.76 2.07
N LEU A 93 8.27 -16.06 3.19
CA LEU A 93 8.02 -14.63 3.30
C LEU A 93 9.16 -13.73 2.79
N VAL A 94 10.32 -14.30 2.47
CA VAL A 94 11.50 -13.53 2.02
C VAL A 94 11.21 -12.67 0.79
N SER A 95 10.32 -13.12 -0.11
CA SER A 95 9.93 -12.33 -1.29
C SER A 95 9.10 -11.08 -0.97
N TYR A 96 8.50 -11.03 0.22
CA TYR A 96 7.63 -9.95 0.71
C TYR A 96 8.32 -9.01 1.69
N VAL A 97 9.56 -9.30 2.10
CA VAL A 97 10.38 -8.43 2.97
C VAL A 97 11.68 -7.99 2.28
N PRO A 98 12.23 -6.80 2.59
CA PRO A 98 11.59 -5.73 3.37
C PRO A 98 10.30 -5.23 2.70
N LEU A 99 9.44 -4.56 3.48
CA LEU A 99 8.19 -3.96 2.99
C LEU A 99 8.49 -2.93 1.91
N LYS A 100 7.55 -2.73 0.97
CA LYS A 100 7.74 -1.92 -0.24
C LYS A 100 6.62 -0.90 -0.38
N LEU A 101 6.95 0.38 -0.33
CA LEU A 101 6.03 1.48 -0.60
C LEU A 101 6.42 2.16 -1.90
N ALA A 102 5.58 2.03 -2.93
CA ALA A 102 5.76 2.77 -4.17
C ALA A 102 5.19 4.20 -4.03
N VAL A 103 5.93 5.17 -4.55
CA VAL A 103 5.56 6.58 -4.65
C VAL A 103 5.61 6.98 -6.12
N ILE A 104 4.46 7.31 -6.69
CA ILE A 104 4.27 7.44 -8.14
C ILE A 104 3.61 8.79 -8.42
N ALA A 105 4.19 9.61 -9.30
CA ALA A 105 3.52 10.78 -9.81
C ALA A 105 2.41 10.37 -10.79
N GLU A 106 1.21 10.88 -10.58
CA GLU A 106 0.08 10.76 -11.49
C GLU A 106 -0.52 12.14 -11.76
N LYS A 107 -0.09 12.77 -12.85
CA LYS A 107 -0.43 14.17 -13.19
C LYS A 107 -0.03 15.10 -12.04
N ASP A 108 -1.00 15.79 -11.45
CA ASP A 108 -0.80 16.75 -10.36
C ASP A 108 -0.85 16.08 -8.96
N ASP A 109 -1.14 14.77 -8.92
CA ASP A 109 -1.24 13.99 -7.69
C ASP A 109 -0.06 13.04 -7.53
N THR A 110 0.09 12.53 -6.30
CA THR A 110 0.94 11.38 -6.00
C THR A 110 0.09 10.22 -5.53
N LEU A 111 0.37 9.04 -6.08
CA LEU A 111 -0.17 7.77 -5.63
C LEU A 111 0.87 7.03 -4.77
N LEU A 112 0.46 6.65 -3.56
CA LEU A 112 1.15 5.75 -2.68
C LEU A 112 0.52 4.36 -2.76
N THR A 113 1.33 3.32 -2.94
CA THR A 113 0.83 1.94 -2.94
C THR A 113 1.74 1.00 -2.16
N VAL A 114 1.17 0.14 -1.33
CA VAL A 114 1.87 -0.91 -0.59
C VAL A 114 1.05 -2.19 -0.58
N LEU A 115 1.71 -3.35 -0.62
CA LEU A 115 1.04 -4.65 -0.43
C LEU A 115 0.37 -4.66 0.94
N ASN A 116 -0.92 -5.01 1.00
CA ASN A 116 -1.57 -5.27 2.28
C ASN A 116 -1.04 -6.60 2.85
N PRO A 117 -0.29 -6.64 3.97
CA PRO A 117 0.29 -7.87 4.46
C PRO A 117 -0.75 -8.92 4.87
N GLU A 118 -1.98 -8.51 5.22
CA GLU A 118 -3.04 -9.45 5.61
C GLU A 118 -3.48 -10.39 4.49
N VAL A 119 -3.22 -10.02 3.23
CA VAL A 119 -3.52 -10.88 2.07
C VAL A 119 -2.68 -12.16 2.09
N LEU A 120 -1.57 -12.14 2.83
CA LEU A 120 -0.70 -13.28 3.01
C LEU A 120 -1.18 -14.20 4.15
N ALA A 121 -1.94 -13.69 5.11
CA ALA A 121 -2.33 -14.43 6.32
C ALA A 121 -3.05 -15.77 6.04
N PRO A 122 -3.94 -15.90 5.03
CA PRO A 122 -4.60 -17.17 4.73
C PRO A 122 -3.65 -18.30 4.31
N TYR A 123 -2.41 -18.00 3.91
CA TYR A 123 -1.43 -19.00 3.49
C TYR A 123 -0.60 -19.57 4.65
N PHE A 124 -0.80 -19.07 5.88
CA PHE A 124 -0.05 -19.50 7.06
C PHE A 124 -1.00 -19.96 8.16
N ALA A 125 -0.73 -21.14 8.73
CA ALA A 125 -1.48 -21.66 9.88
C ALA A 125 -0.94 -21.17 11.24
N ASP A 126 0.33 -20.74 11.31
CA ASP A 126 0.95 -20.28 12.55
C ASP A 126 0.41 -18.90 12.96
N ALA A 127 -0.10 -18.78 14.19
CA ALA A 127 -0.66 -17.54 14.71
C ALA A 127 0.40 -16.43 14.84
N GLU A 128 1.68 -16.76 15.07
CA GLU A 128 2.73 -15.75 15.23
C GLU A 128 2.92 -14.91 13.97
N VAL A 129 2.96 -15.56 12.79
CA VAL A 129 3.09 -14.85 11.52
C VAL A 129 1.82 -14.07 11.19
N GLN A 130 0.64 -14.63 11.47
CA GLN A 130 -0.62 -13.88 11.28
C GLN A 130 -0.64 -12.59 12.13
N ILE A 131 -0.19 -12.67 13.38
CA ILE A 131 -0.05 -11.50 14.26
C ILE A 131 0.94 -10.49 13.68
N GLN A 132 2.10 -10.95 13.18
CA GLN A 132 3.09 -10.05 12.59
C GLN A 132 2.56 -9.36 11.33
N LEU A 133 1.84 -10.07 10.46
CA LEU A 133 1.23 -9.50 9.26
C LEU A 133 0.17 -8.44 9.63
N SER A 134 -0.67 -8.71 10.62
CA SER A 134 -1.67 -7.74 11.10
C SER A 134 -1.03 -6.51 11.76
N ARG A 135 0.08 -6.69 12.49
CA ARG A 135 0.87 -5.56 13.02
C ARG A 135 1.46 -4.70 11.91
N TRP A 136 2.05 -5.32 10.88
CA TRP A 136 2.55 -4.56 9.73
C TRP A 136 1.41 -3.85 8.98
N HIS A 137 0.25 -4.47 8.83
CA HIS A 137 -0.92 -3.80 8.27
C HIS A 137 -1.29 -2.53 9.05
N SER A 138 -1.43 -2.65 10.38
CA SER A 138 -1.75 -1.50 11.25
C SER A 138 -0.68 -0.40 11.17
N ASP A 139 0.60 -0.77 11.16
CA ASP A 139 1.70 0.17 11.02
C ASP A 139 1.66 0.90 9.66
N LEU A 140 1.36 0.18 8.58
CA LEU A 140 1.26 0.74 7.23
C LEU A 140 0.09 1.73 7.10
N GLU A 141 -1.09 1.39 7.62
CA GLU A 141 -2.22 2.33 7.65
C GLU A 141 -1.85 3.60 8.41
N SER A 142 -1.19 3.44 9.56
CA SER A 142 -0.78 4.56 10.42
C SER A 142 0.27 5.46 9.73
N ILE A 143 1.25 4.87 9.06
CA ILE A 143 2.25 5.60 8.25
C ILE A 143 1.56 6.39 7.14
N LEU A 144 0.68 5.75 6.35
CA LEU A 144 -0.03 6.43 5.27
C LEU A 144 -0.89 7.58 5.81
N ASP A 145 -1.58 7.37 6.92
CA ASP A 145 -2.39 8.40 7.58
C ASP A 145 -1.56 9.58 8.11
N ASP A 146 -0.37 9.31 8.64
CA ASP A 146 0.54 10.35 9.08
C ASP A 146 1.08 11.17 7.90
N VAL A 147 1.44 10.54 6.78
CA VAL A 147 1.80 11.26 5.53
C VAL A 147 0.67 12.19 5.10
N ARG A 148 -0.57 11.69 5.06
CA ARG A 148 -1.76 12.48 4.72
C ARG A 148 -1.95 13.67 5.66
N ARG A 149 -1.84 13.46 6.98
CA ARG A 149 -2.01 14.53 7.98
C ARG A 149 -0.92 15.58 7.88
N SER A 150 0.33 15.16 7.72
CA SER A 150 1.49 16.06 7.59
C SER A 150 1.40 16.95 6.36
N ILE A 151 0.93 16.40 5.24
CA ILE A 151 0.70 17.16 4.01
C ILE A 151 -0.53 18.07 4.11
N GLY A 152 -1.64 17.57 4.67
CA GLY A 152 -2.85 18.37 4.86
C GLY A 152 -2.61 19.60 5.74
N LYS A 153 -1.81 19.46 6.80
CA LYS A 153 -1.34 20.61 7.60
C LYS A 153 -0.58 21.61 6.74
N ARG A 154 0.33 21.16 5.88
CA ARG A 154 1.12 22.04 5.02
C ARG A 154 0.27 22.82 4.02
N ILE A 155 -0.70 22.16 3.38
CA ILE A 155 -1.63 22.82 2.45
C ILE A 155 -2.39 23.93 3.17
N ALA A 156 -2.93 23.63 4.36
CA ALA A 156 -3.69 24.61 5.15
C ALA A 156 -2.87 25.83 5.66
N HIS A 157 -1.53 25.77 5.64
CA HIS A 157 -0.65 26.90 6.02
C HIS A 157 -0.06 27.62 4.81
N ALA A 158 -0.30 27.13 3.58
CA ALA A 158 0.16 27.75 2.34
C ALA A 158 -0.88 28.69 1.70
N ASP A 159 -2.13 28.60 2.17
CA ASP A 159 -3.25 29.51 1.88
C ASP A 159 -3.36 30.63 2.93
#